data_AF-A0A4V6F243-F1
#
_entry.id   AF-A0A4V6F243-F1
#
_cell.length_a   1.000
_cell.length_b   1.000
_cell.length_c   1.000
_cell.angle_alpha   90.00
_cell.angle_beta   90.00
_cell.angle_gamma   90.00
#
_symmetry.space_group_name_H-M   'P 1'
#
loop_
_entity.id
_entity.type
_entity.pdbx_description
1 polymer ?
#
loop_
_entity_poly.entity_id
_entity_poly.type
_entity_poly.pdbx_seq_one_letter_code
_entity_poly.pdbx_strand_id
1 'polypeptide(L)'
;MKQILGVVAFGMTVMSGVSAYAEALNCTFPNQKIDGWIRGQVFLKPDGAGAYTVYDSLINQKHGGPIAARVSADNDKRLTVKWTLKRIELRHGDAPRVDYTLNYLKRDGSATINAQAPELNDYNKSSFAGGTFGARGSCQAK
;
A
#
# COMPACT_ATOMS: atom_id res chain seq x y z
N MET A 1 -68.26 -26.97 -4.32
CA MET A 1 -66.95 -27.00 -3.65
C MET A 1 -65.87 -27.23 -4.70
N LYS A 2 -65.05 -26.22 -5.02
CA LYS A 2 -63.75 -26.41 -5.71
C LYS A 2 -62.92 -25.14 -5.45
N GLN A 3 -61.87 -25.29 -4.67
CA GLN A 3 -61.09 -24.19 -4.12
C GLN A 3 -60.14 -23.60 -5.16
N ILE A 4 -60.07 -22.27 -5.22
CA ILE A 4 -59.12 -21.50 -6.03
C ILE A 4 -57.85 -21.35 -5.18
N LEU A 5 -56.77 -22.04 -5.55
CA LEU A 5 -55.45 -21.88 -4.95
C LEU A 5 -54.83 -20.57 -5.44
N GLY A 6 -54.71 -19.59 -4.55
CA GLY A 6 -53.96 -18.36 -4.76
C GLY A 6 -52.46 -18.63 -4.73
N VAL A 7 -51.76 -18.25 -5.79
CA VAL A 7 -50.30 -18.28 -5.89
C VAL A 7 -49.75 -17.05 -5.16
N VAL A 8 -49.08 -17.27 -4.03
CA VAL A 8 -48.33 -16.23 -3.31
C VAL A 8 -46.99 -16.03 -4.02
N ALA A 9 -46.85 -14.91 -4.73
CA ALA A 9 -45.58 -14.51 -5.33
C ALA A 9 -44.62 -14.02 -4.24
N PHE A 10 -43.62 -14.84 -3.91
CA PHE A 10 -42.53 -14.49 -3.00
C PHE A 10 -41.57 -13.55 -3.75
N GLY A 11 -41.60 -12.26 -3.41
CA GLY A 11 -40.72 -11.25 -3.99
C GLY A 11 -39.26 -11.52 -3.63
N MET A 12 -38.48 -11.97 -4.61
CA MET A 12 -37.03 -12.12 -4.50
C MET A 12 -36.39 -10.72 -4.57
N THR A 13 -36.12 -10.11 -3.42
CA THR A 13 -35.25 -8.93 -3.34
C THR A 13 -33.83 -9.35 -3.68
N VAL A 14 -33.41 -9.07 -4.92
CA VAL A 14 -32.03 -9.14 -5.36
C VAL A 14 -31.24 -8.07 -4.58
N MET A 15 -30.54 -8.46 -3.53
CA MET A 15 -29.50 -7.63 -2.93
C MET A 15 -28.35 -7.56 -3.93
N SER A 16 -28.35 -6.52 -4.76
CA SER A 16 -27.20 -6.15 -5.58
C SER A 16 -26.02 -5.91 -4.65
N GLY A 17 -25.09 -6.87 -4.58
CA GLY A 17 -23.86 -6.72 -3.84
C GLY A 17 -23.09 -5.53 -4.40
N VAL A 18 -22.97 -4.47 -3.59
CA VAL A 18 -22.14 -3.33 -3.92
C VAL A 18 -20.70 -3.85 -3.87
N SER A 19 -20.13 -4.14 -5.04
CA SER A 19 -18.68 -4.34 -5.13
C SER A 19 -18.04 -3.01 -4.78
N ALA A 20 -17.60 -2.86 -3.53
CA ALA A 20 -16.75 -1.77 -3.13
C ALA A 20 -15.44 -1.93 -3.89
N TYR A 21 -15.32 -1.26 -5.02
CA TYR A 21 -14.07 -1.12 -5.73
C TYR A 21 -13.11 -0.40 -4.78
N ALA A 22 -12.01 -1.06 -4.44
CA ALA A 22 -10.93 -0.39 -3.74
C ALA A 22 -10.52 0.84 -4.57
N GLU A 23 -10.40 2.00 -3.93
CA GLU A 23 -10.00 3.24 -4.61
C GLU A 23 -8.47 3.32 -4.70
N ALA A 24 -7.97 4.01 -5.73
CA ALA A 24 -6.55 4.36 -5.77
C ALA A 24 -6.25 5.36 -4.65
N LEU A 25 -5.09 5.25 -4.03
CA LEU A 25 -4.64 6.14 -2.96
C LEU A 25 -3.37 6.88 -3.39
N ASN A 26 -3.35 8.18 -3.11
CA ASN A 26 -2.15 9.01 -3.19
C ASN A 26 -1.69 9.36 -1.76
N CYS A 27 -0.57 8.77 -1.35
CA CYS A 27 0.00 8.95 -0.01
C CYS A 27 1.17 9.93 -0.05
N THR A 28 1.19 10.89 0.88
CA THR A 28 2.22 11.93 1.00
C THR A 28 2.89 11.87 2.37
N PHE A 29 4.23 11.90 2.40
CA PHE A 29 5.07 11.76 3.60
C PHE A 29 6.06 12.93 3.72
N PRO A 30 5.62 14.16 4.04
CA PRO A 30 6.42 15.38 3.85
C PRO A 30 7.72 15.44 4.66
N ASN A 31 7.77 14.76 5.81
CA ASN A 31 8.88 14.81 6.76
C ASN A 31 9.75 13.54 6.72
N GLN A 32 9.91 12.92 5.54
CA GLN A 32 10.85 11.80 5.41
C GLN A 32 12.28 12.26 5.70
N LYS A 33 13.06 11.42 6.40
CA LYS A 33 14.49 11.69 6.61
C LYS A 33 15.24 11.69 5.26
N ILE A 34 16.33 12.45 5.20
CA ILE A 34 17.11 12.77 3.98
C ILE A 34 17.78 11.54 3.33
N ASP A 35 17.85 10.41 4.03
CA ASP A 35 18.50 9.20 3.56
C ASP A 35 17.82 8.56 2.32
N GLY A 36 16.62 9.01 1.94
CA GLY A 36 16.06 8.81 0.60
C GLY A 36 15.47 7.42 0.34
N TRP A 37 15.46 6.55 1.35
CA TRP A 37 14.89 5.19 1.30
C TRP A 37 13.36 5.20 1.27
N ILE A 38 12.74 6.23 1.82
CA ILE A 38 11.29 6.48 1.73
C ILE A 38 11.09 7.70 0.83
N ARG A 39 10.24 7.55 -0.19
CA ARG A 39 9.86 8.68 -1.06
C ARG A 39 8.68 9.43 -0.48
N GLY A 40 8.66 10.75 -0.70
CA GLY A 40 7.63 11.63 -0.17
C GLY A 40 6.25 11.44 -0.77
N GLN A 41 6.15 10.71 -1.88
CA GLN A 41 4.88 10.36 -2.50
C GLN A 41 4.89 8.90 -2.91
N VAL A 42 3.82 8.18 -2.54
CA VAL A 42 3.59 6.77 -2.87
C VAL A 42 2.16 6.62 -3.37
N PHE A 43 1.98 5.99 -4.52
CA PHE A 43 0.69 5.70 -5.11
C PHE A 43 0.37 4.23 -4.92
N LEU A 44 -0.83 3.95 -4.40
CA LEU A 44 -1.38 2.60 -4.31
C LEU A 44 -2.54 2.51 -5.29
N LYS A 45 -2.53 1.51 -6.15
CA LYS A 45 -3.63 1.29 -7.10
C LYS A 45 -4.10 -0.16 -7.00
N PRO A 46 -5.38 -0.42 -6.73
CA PRO A 46 -5.91 -1.77 -6.76
C PRO A 46 -5.79 -2.36 -8.16
N ASP A 47 -5.47 -3.65 -8.24
CA ASP A 47 -5.32 -4.39 -9.49
C ASP A 47 -6.59 -5.15 -9.91
N GLY A 48 -7.66 -5.02 -9.13
CA GLY A 48 -8.97 -5.65 -9.38
C GLY A 48 -9.14 -7.03 -8.75
N ALA A 49 -8.08 -7.67 -8.25
CA ALA A 49 -8.13 -9.00 -7.61
C ALA A 49 -8.03 -8.94 -6.07
N GLY A 50 -8.26 -7.77 -5.48
CA GLY A 50 -7.99 -7.53 -4.06
C GLY A 50 -6.50 -7.37 -3.73
N ALA A 51 -5.66 -7.29 -4.74
CA ALA A 51 -4.25 -6.92 -4.62
C ALA A 51 -4.05 -5.47 -5.06
N TYR A 52 -2.88 -4.92 -4.72
CA TYR A 52 -2.51 -3.56 -5.04
C TYR A 52 -1.19 -3.56 -5.78
N THR A 53 -1.06 -2.62 -6.71
CA THR A 53 0.22 -2.17 -7.20
C THR A 53 0.66 -0.95 -6.41
N VAL A 54 1.97 -0.81 -6.25
CA VAL A 54 2.61 0.33 -5.59
C VAL A 54 3.57 1.00 -6.55
N TYR A 55 3.58 2.33 -6.52
CA TYR A 55 4.44 3.16 -7.34
C TYR A 55 4.98 4.34 -6.55
N ASP A 56 6.26 4.60 -6.73
CA ASP A 56 6.94 5.83 -6.33
C ASP A 56 8.14 6.07 -7.26
N SER A 57 8.87 7.17 -7.05
CA SER A 57 10.02 7.50 -7.90
C SER A 57 11.21 6.56 -7.77
N LEU A 58 11.41 5.89 -6.62
CA LEU A 58 12.44 4.86 -6.45
C LEU A 58 12.06 3.58 -7.21
N ILE A 59 10.81 3.14 -7.08
CA ILE A 59 10.25 2.01 -7.81
C ILE A 59 10.39 2.26 -9.31
N ASN A 60 10.01 3.44 -9.79
CA ASN A 60 10.15 3.80 -11.20
C ASN A 60 11.61 3.75 -11.68
N GLN A 61 12.53 4.30 -10.89
CA GLN A 61 13.97 4.29 -11.21
C GLN A 61 14.53 2.86 -11.34
N LYS A 62 14.00 1.90 -10.58
CA LYS A 62 14.54 0.53 -10.51
C LYS A 62 13.78 -0.48 -11.36
N HIS A 63 12.48 -0.29 -11.55
CA HIS A 63 11.59 -1.25 -12.21
C HIS A 63 10.90 -0.69 -13.46
N GLY A 64 10.99 0.62 -13.73
CA GLY A 64 10.36 1.25 -14.89
C GLY A 64 8.84 1.41 -14.82
N GLY A 65 8.22 1.08 -13.68
CA GLY A 65 6.78 1.18 -13.49
C GLY A 65 6.30 0.61 -12.14
N PRO A 66 4.99 0.62 -11.87
CA PRO A 66 4.41 0.08 -10.64
C PRO A 66 4.73 -1.41 -10.46
N ILE A 67 4.92 -1.83 -9.21
CA ILE A 67 5.16 -3.24 -8.85
C ILE A 67 3.99 -3.80 -8.04
N ALA A 68 3.85 -5.12 -8.03
CA ALA A 68 2.88 -5.79 -7.17
C ALA A 68 3.24 -5.59 -5.68
N ALA A 69 2.21 -5.40 -4.86
CA ALA A 69 2.32 -5.30 -3.41
C ALA A 69 1.36 -6.28 -2.74
N ARG A 70 1.78 -6.80 -1.59
CA ARG A 70 0.97 -7.71 -0.78
C ARG A 70 0.12 -6.91 0.19
N VAL A 71 -1.19 -7.15 0.17
CA VAL A 71 -2.09 -6.69 1.24
C VAL A 71 -1.97 -7.64 2.42
N SER A 72 -1.60 -7.14 3.60
CA SER A 72 -1.60 -7.94 4.82
C SER A 72 -2.80 -7.67 5.73
N ALA A 73 -3.51 -6.56 5.51
CA ALA A 73 -4.79 -6.27 6.15
C ALA A 73 -5.57 -5.29 5.26
N ASP A 74 -6.83 -5.57 5.02
CA ASP A 74 -7.78 -4.62 4.45
C ASP A 74 -9.13 -4.84 5.13
N ASN A 75 -9.56 -3.86 5.92
CA ASN A 75 -10.84 -3.88 6.62
C ASN A 75 -11.36 -2.46 6.78
N ASP A 76 -12.51 -2.28 7.41
CA ASP A 76 -13.17 -0.97 7.55
C ASP A 76 -12.31 0.09 8.26
N LYS A 77 -11.35 -0.34 9.08
CA LYS A 77 -10.49 0.56 9.87
C LYS A 77 -9.19 0.89 9.16
N ARG A 78 -8.57 -0.08 8.47
CA ARG A 78 -7.21 0.06 7.96
C ARG A 78 -6.95 -0.74 6.69
N LEU A 79 -5.99 -0.22 5.91
CA LEU A 79 -5.30 -0.94 4.85
C LEU A 79 -3.81 -1.03 5.21
N THR A 80 -3.22 -2.22 5.11
CA THR A 80 -1.78 -2.44 5.27
C THR A 80 -1.23 -3.10 4.02
N VAL A 81 -0.35 -2.39 3.33
CA VAL A 81 0.31 -2.82 2.09
C VAL A 81 1.80 -3.01 2.32
N LYS A 82 2.35 -4.10 1.78
CA LYS A 82 3.76 -4.46 1.94
C LYS A 82 4.38 -4.77 0.59
N TRP A 83 5.61 -4.33 0.37
CA TRP A 83 6.40 -4.67 -0.80
C TRP A 83 7.88 -4.77 -0.44
N THR A 84 8.65 -5.39 -1.32
CA THR A 84 10.09 -5.55 -1.15
C THR A 84 10.78 -5.04 -2.40
N LEU A 85 11.79 -4.21 -2.20
CA LEU A 85 12.74 -3.87 -3.25
C LEU A 85 14.05 -4.63 -3.01
N LYS A 86 14.72 -5.02 -4.09
CA LYS A 86 15.99 -5.76 -4.03
C LYS A 86 17.05 -4.97 -4.79
N ARG A 87 18.30 -5.07 -4.32
CA ARG A 87 19.49 -4.43 -4.95
C ARG A 87 19.26 -2.94 -5.20
N ILE A 88 18.88 -2.22 -4.15
CA ILE A 88 18.70 -0.77 -4.22
C ILE A 88 20.05 -0.11 -4.05
N GLU A 89 20.46 0.62 -5.07
CA GLU A 89 21.65 1.48 -5.06
C GLU A 89 21.20 2.92 -5.19
N LEU A 90 21.60 3.74 -4.21
CA LEU A 90 21.42 5.19 -4.15
C LEU A 90 22.80 5.86 -4.15
N ARG A 91 22.83 7.19 -4.35
CA ARG A 91 24.07 7.96 -4.41
C ARG A 91 25.01 7.75 -3.22
N HIS A 92 24.45 7.52 -2.04
CA HIS A 92 25.18 7.44 -0.78
C HIS A 92 25.08 6.09 -0.10
N GLY A 93 24.59 5.06 -0.79
CA GLY A 93 24.55 3.73 -0.19
C GLY A 93 23.81 2.70 -1.01
N ASP A 94 23.98 1.44 -0.60
CA ASP A 94 23.35 0.29 -1.22
C ASP A 94 22.67 -0.61 -0.17
N ALA A 95 21.58 -1.24 -0.58
CA ALA A 95 20.81 -2.18 0.21
C ALA A 95 20.41 -3.38 -0.66
N PRO A 96 20.90 -4.61 -0.37
CA PRO A 96 20.51 -5.82 -1.08
C PRO A 96 19.01 -6.08 -1.03
N ARG A 97 18.35 -5.63 0.04
CA ARG A 97 16.91 -5.78 0.26
C ARG A 97 16.39 -4.65 1.14
N VAL A 98 15.23 -4.10 0.76
CA VAL A 98 14.45 -3.16 1.58
C VAL A 98 13.01 -3.62 1.63
N ASP A 99 12.50 -3.89 2.83
CA ASP A 99 11.12 -4.29 3.08
C ASP A 99 10.30 -3.10 3.54
N TYR A 100 9.24 -2.80 2.80
CA TYR A 100 8.35 -1.69 3.07
C TYR A 100 7.03 -2.17 3.68
N THR A 101 6.49 -1.37 4.60
CA THR A 101 5.13 -1.52 5.11
C THR A 101 4.48 -0.16 5.19
N LEU A 102 3.38 0.02 4.46
CA LEU A 102 2.51 1.19 4.54
C LEU A 102 1.23 0.81 5.27
N ASN A 103 0.90 1.55 6.32
CA ASN A 103 -0.37 1.45 7.03
C ASN A 103 -1.18 2.74 6.79
N TYR A 104 -2.39 2.57 6.30
CA TYR A 104 -3.37 3.62 6.07
C TYR A 104 -4.57 3.41 7.00
N LEU A 105 -4.94 4.44 7.77
CA LEU A 105 -6.14 4.46 8.59
C LEU A 105 -7.26 5.14 7.83
N LYS A 106 -8.32 4.39 7.53
CA LYS A 106 -9.42 4.84 6.65
C LYS A 106 -10.25 5.96 7.25
N ARG A 107 -10.31 6.03 8.60
CA ARG A 107 -11.15 6.99 9.34
C ARG A 107 -10.73 8.44 9.13
N ASP A 108 -9.43 8.71 9.23
CA ASP A 108 -8.88 10.07 9.24
C ASP A 108 -7.84 10.30 8.13
N GLY A 109 -7.67 9.31 7.25
CA GLY A 109 -6.75 9.38 6.14
C GLY A 109 -5.28 9.31 6.55
N SER A 110 -4.96 9.10 7.82
CA SER A 110 -3.58 9.11 8.30
C SER A 110 -2.81 7.90 7.81
N ALA A 111 -1.51 8.10 7.57
CA ALA A 111 -0.65 7.07 7.04
C ALA A 111 0.70 7.02 7.74
N THR A 112 1.24 5.82 7.86
CA THR A 112 2.62 5.57 8.28
C THR A 112 3.28 4.65 7.28
N ILE A 113 4.55 4.88 6.99
CA ILE A 113 5.36 4.00 6.16
C ILE A 113 6.66 3.69 6.89
N ASN A 114 7.03 2.42 6.90
CA ASN A 114 8.31 1.95 7.40
C ASN A 114 9.08 1.26 6.29
N ALA A 115 10.40 1.45 6.27
CA ALA A 115 11.32 0.73 5.42
C ALA A 115 12.39 0.06 6.29
N GLN A 116 12.56 -1.25 6.13
CA GLN A 116 13.57 -2.03 6.83
C GLN A 116 14.61 -2.49 5.81
N ALA A 117 15.85 -2.10 5.98
CA ALA A 117 16.99 -2.61 5.22
C ALA A 117 17.89 -3.37 6.20
N PRO A 118 17.78 -4.72 6.33
CA PRO A 118 18.60 -5.47 7.29
C PRO A 118 20.10 -5.40 6.98
N GLU A 119 20.43 -5.24 5.70
CA GLU A 119 21.77 -4.99 5.21
C GLU A 119 21.73 -3.66 4.46
N LEU A 120 22.43 -2.67 4.99
CA LEU A 120 22.55 -1.34 4.44
C LEU A 120 24.01 -0.91 4.53
N ASN A 121 24.56 -0.46 3.43
CA ASN A 121 25.88 0.13 3.34
C ASN A 121 25.71 1.62 3.02
N ASP A 122 25.97 2.51 3.98
CA ASP A 122 25.86 3.97 3.82
C ASP A 122 27.26 4.60 3.81
N TYR A 123 27.63 5.21 2.69
CA TYR A 123 28.95 5.79 2.46
C TYR A 123 29.22 7.07 3.26
N ASN A 124 28.18 7.71 3.83
CA ASN A 124 28.32 8.95 4.60
C ASN A 124 28.33 8.75 6.13
N LYS A 125 28.05 7.53 6.61
CA LYS A 125 28.12 7.16 8.04
C LYS A 125 28.62 5.73 8.17
N SER A 126 29.95 5.60 8.30
CA SER A 126 30.75 4.37 8.28
C SER A 126 30.48 3.34 9.39
N SER A 127 29.27 3.24 9.90
CA SER A 127 28.81 2.16 10.78
C SER A 127 27.27 2.12 10.73
N PHE A 128 26.69 1.05 10.18
CA PHE A 128 25.98 -0.01 10.92
C PHE A 128 25.26 -0.96 9.97
N ALA A 129 25.25 -2.24 10.35
CA ALA A 129 24.51 -3.34 9.75
C ALA A 129 23.00 -3.05 9.72
N GLY A 130 22.53 -2.52 8.60
CA GLY A 130 21.10 -2.30 8.38
C GLY A 130 20.51 -1.09 9.11
N GLY A 131 19.25 -0.78 8.78
CA GLY A 131 18.52 0.35 9.33
C GLY A 131 17.01 0.23 9.18
N THR A 132 16.31 0.87 10.11
CA THR A 132 14.85 1.04 10.08
C THR A 132 14.53 2.51 9.88
N PHE A 133 13.76 2.81 8.84
CA PHE A 133 13.30 4.15 8.50
C PHE A 133 11.80 4.22 8.66
N GLY A 134 11.29 5.35 9.12
CA GLY A 134 9.87 5.56 9.31
C GLY A 134 9.48 6.99 8.94
N ALA A 135 8.31 7.13 8.32
CA ALA A 135 7.70 8.42 8.05
C ALA A 135 6.20 8.39 8.36
N ARG A 136 5.68 9.56 8.76
CA ARG A 136 4.25 9.80 8.97
C ARG A 136 3.73 10.73 7.88
N GLY A 137 2.47 10.55 7.52
CA GLY A 137 1.85 11.26 6.41
C GLY A 137 0.35 11.03 6.37
N SER A 138 -0.22 11.22 5.19
CA SER A 138 -1.64 10.98 4.92
C SER A 138 -1.82 10.40 3.52
N CYS A 139 -2.93 9.70 3.30
CA CYS A 139 -3.37 9.29 1.99
C CYS A 139 -4.73 9.91 1.67
N GLN A 140 -4.96 10.14 0.38
CA GLN A 140 -6.24 10.60 -0.16
C GLN A 140 -6.68 9.64 -1.27
N ALA A 141 -7.97 9.33 -1.31
CA ALA A 141 -8.58 8.65 -2.46
C ALA A 141 -8.43 9.52 -3.71
N LYS A 142 -8.24 8.87 -4.85
CA LYS A 142 -7.92 9.49 -6.15
C LYS A 142 -9.03 9.29 -7.16
#